data_AF-A0A317CZX5-F1
#
_entry.id   AF-A0A317CZX5-F1
#
_cell.length_a   1.000
_cell.length_b   1.000
_cell.length_c   1.000
_cell.angle_alpha   90.00
_cell.angle_beta   90.00
_cell.angle_gamma   90.00
#
_symmetry.space_group_name_H-M   'P 1'
#
loop_
_entity.id
_entity.type
_entity.pdbx_description
1 polymer ?
#
loop_
_entity_poly.entity_id
_entity_poly.type
_entity_poly.pdbx_seq_one_letter_code
_entity_poly.pdbx_strand_id
1 'polypeptide(L)' 'MIHLPVAVADLAGALDLARTLARSLAATPQVDVAGATVSAEDAQHVRHWVFCDRIMPERRRCARRAGHRGPCLPASDP' A
#
# COMPACT_ATOMS: atom_id res chain seq x y z
N MET A 1 -0.43 -7.00 -16.46
CA MET A 1 -0.62 -7.98 -15.36
C MET A 1 0.75 -8.56 -15.04
N ILE A 2 1.21 -8.44 -13.79
CA ILE A 2 2.49 -8.99 -13.33
C ILE A 2 2.15 -10.14 -12.38
N HIS A 3 2.60 -11.35 -12.67
CA HIS A 3 2.47 -12.48 -11.77
C HIS A 3 3.79 -12.67 -11.01
N LEU A 4 3.72 -12.58 -9.69
CA LEU A 4 4.85 -12.85 -8.80
C LEU A 4 4.37 -13.84 -7.73
N PRO A 5 4.74 -15.13 -7.82
CA PRO A 5 4.33 -16.10 -6.81
C PRO A 5 5.00 -15.76 -5.48
N VAL A 6 4.19 -15.59 -4.44
CA VAL A 6 4.65 -15.27 -3.08
C VAL A 6 3.84 -16.11 -2.08
N ALA A 7 4.49 -16.53 -0.99
CA ALA A 7 3.85 -17.27 0.09
C ALA A 7 3.70 -16.36 1.31
N VAL A 8 2.46 -16.09 1.72
CA VAL A 8 2.12 -15.34 2.93
C VAL A 8 1.02 -16.07 3.68
N ALA A 9 1.17 -16.18 5.01
CA ALA A 9 0.28 -17.02 5.82
C ALA A 9 -1.07 -16.35 6.12
N ASP A 10 -1.11 -15.02 6.15
CA ASP A 10 -2.30 -14.25 6.51
C ASP A 10 -2.28 -12.85 5.85
N LEU A 11 -3.36 -12.11 6.06
CA LEU A 11 -3.51 -10.74 5.56
C LEU A 11 -2.44 -9.79 6.13
N ALA A 12 -2.02 -9.96 7.37
CA ALA A 12 -1.02 -9.09 7.99
C ALA A 12 0.35 -9.26 7.29
N GLY A 13 0.77 -10.49 7.02
CA GLY A 13 1.95 -10.81 6.22
C GLY A 13 1.84 -10.31 4.79
N ALA A 14 0.66 -10.43 4.17
CA ALA A 14 0.41 -9.88 2.84
C ALA A 14 0.56 -8.35 2.79
N LEU A 15 0.02 -7.63 3.78
CA LEU A 15 0.15 -6.17 3.91
C LEU A 15 1.60 -5.74 4.17
N ASP A 16 2.35 -6.50 4.96
CA ASP A 16 3.76 -6.22 5.23
C ASP A 16 4.63 -6.45 3.98
N LEU A 17 4.41 -7.54 3.23
CA LEU A 17 5.09 -7.80 1.96
C LEU A 17 4.75 -6.70 0.93
N ALA A 18 3.48 -6.36 0.76
CA ALA A 18 3.05 -5.33 -0.17
C ALA A 18 3.66 -3.97 0.16
N ARG A 19 3.83 -3.66 1.46
CA ARG A 19 4.51 -2.42 1.89
C ARG A 19 5.99 -2.40 1.54
N THR A 20 6.68 -3.54 1.70
CA THR A 20 8.08 -3.67 1.31
C THR A 20 8.23 -3.46 -0.20
N LEU A 21 7.40 -4.12 -1.00
CA LEU A 21 7.39 -3.95 -2.46
C LEU A 21 7.10 -2.51 -2.88
N ALA A 22 6.08 -1.88 -2.27
CA ALA A 22 5.75 -0.48 -2.53
C ALA A 22 6.94 0.45 -2.22
N ARG A 23 7.69 0.21 -1.14
CA ARG A 23 8.89 0.99 -0.80
C ARG A 23 10.02 0.77 -1.80
N SER A 24 10.25 -0.47 -2.24
CA SER A 24 11.25 -0.78 -3.26
C SER A 24 10.94 -0.14 -4.63
N LEU A 25 9.66 0.08 -4.93
CA LEU A 25 9.20 0.70 -6.17
C LEU A 25 9.04 2.23 -6.07
N ALA A 26 9.29 2.85 -4.92
CA ALA A 26 9.00 4.27 -4.69
C ALA A 26 9.71 5.24 -5.66
N ALA A 27 10.87 4.85 -6.19
CA ALA A 27 11.59 5.65 -7.19
C ALA A 27 11.02 5.51 -8.63
N THR A 28 10.02 4.65 -8.84
CA THR A 28 9.42 4.38 -10.15
C THR A 28 8.20 5.28 -10.35
N PRO A 29 8.28 6.34 -11.17
CA PRO A 29 7.20 7.34 -11.29
C PRO A 29 5.89 6.79 -11.88
N GLN A 30 5.94 5.63 -12.53
CA GLN A 30 4.75 4.95 -13.08
C GLN A 30 3.93 4.20 -12.02
N VAL A 31 4.42 4.08 -10.77
CA VAL A 31 3.78 3.30 -9.72
C VAL A 31 3.18 4.23 -8.66
N ASP A 32 1.85 4.23 -8.52
CA ASP A 32 1.17 4.84 -7.36
C ASP A 32 1.31 3.93 -6.15
N VAL A 33 2.43 4.07 -5.43
CA VAL A 33 2.73 3.29 -4.23
C VAL A 33 1.74 3.56 -3.10
N ALA A 34 1.21 4.77 -3.00
CA ALA A 34 0.29 5.14 -1.93
C ALA A 34 -1.14 4.60 -2.21
N GLY A 35 -1.44 4.32 -3.47
CA GLY A 35 -2.64 3.63 -3.93
C GLY A 35 -2.62 2.09 -3.77
N ALA A 36 -1.56 1.51 -3.20
CA ALA A 36 -1.41 0.06 -3.12
C ALA A 36 -2.49 -0.61 -2.26
N THR A 37 -3.03 -1.73 -2.78
CA THR A 37 -4.04 -2.56 -2.12
C THR A 37 -3.67 -4.04 -2.21
N VAL A 38 -4.14 -4.83 -1.25
CA VAL A 38 -4.04 -6.29 -1.20
C VAL A 38 -5.45 -6.86 -1.27
N SER A 39 -5.63 -7.92 -2.03
CA SER A 39 -6.87 -8.69 -2.10
C SER A 39 -6.52 -10.16 -2.29
N ALA A 40 -7.37 -11.07 -1.82
CA ALA A 40 -7.28 -12.46 -2.26
C ALA A 40 -7.55 -12.51 -3.77
N GLU A 41 -6.90 -13.45 -4.46
CA GLU A 41 -7.00 -13.60 -5.92
C GLU A 41 -8.46 -13.76 -6.39
N ASP A 42 -9.21 -14.60 -5.68
CA ASP A 42 -10.62 -14.89 -5.96
C ASP A 42 -11.59 -13.83 -5.42
N ALA A 43 -11.09 -12.83 -4.70
CA ALA A 43 -11.89 -11.79 -4.07
C ALA A 43 -11.31 -10.39 -4.31
N GLN A 44 -10.92 -10.09 -5.55
CA GLN A 44 -10.31 -8.80 -5.94
C GLN A 44 -11.17 -7.56 -5.63
N HIS A 45 -12.49 -7.74 -5.49
CA HIS A 45 -13.39 -6.68 -5.07
C HIS A 45 -13.20 -6.30 -3.58
N VAL A 46 -12.64 -7.19 -2.76
CA VAL A 46 -12.29 -6.94 -1.35
C VAL A 46 -10.86 -6.41 -1.29
N ARG A 47 -10.73 -5.09 -1.21
CA ARG A 47 -9.43 -4.41 -1.24
C ARG A 47 -9.05 -3.94 0.16
N HIS A 48 -7.90 -4.39 0.63
CA HIS A 48 -7.27 -3.92 1.85
C HIS A 48 -6.18 -2.91 1.50
N TRP A 49 -6.31 -1.68 1.99
CA TRP A 49 -5.29 -0.67 1.76
C TRP A 49 -3.98 -1.00 2.49
N VAL A 50 -2.84 -0.83 1.80
CA VAL A 50 -1.50 -1.04 2.39
C VAL A 50 -1.09 0.15 3.27
N PHE A 51 -1.41 1.35 2.79
CA PHE A 51 -1.22 2.64 3.45
C PHE A 51 -2.56 3.24 3.84
N CYS A 52 -2.53 4.29 4.65
CA CYS A 52 -3.75 5.02 4.96
C CYS A 52 -4.31 5.67 3.69
N ASP A 53 -5.59 5.41 3.41
CA ASP A 53 -6.30 5.84 2.22
C ASP A 53 -6.76 7.30 2.28
N ARG A 54 -6.51 7.98 3.41
CA ARG A 54 -6.85 9.39 3.60
C ARG A 54 -6.10 10.28 2.61
N ILE A 55 -6.87 11.09 1.90
CA ILE A 55 -6.36 12.16 1.04
C ILE A 55 -6.04 13.38 1.92
N MET A 56 -4.79 13.83 1.82
CA MET A 56 -4.21 14.99 2.50
C MET A 56 -4.33 16.23 1.58
N PRO A 57 -4.03 17.44 2.09
CA PRO A 57 -3.82 18.61 1.24
C PRO A 57 -2.86 18.30 0.08
N GLU A 58 -3.02 18.99 -1.05
CA GLU A 58 -2.28 18.74 -2.29
C GLU A 58 -2.62 17.40 -2.98
N ARG A 59 -3.73 16.76 -2.60
CA ARG A 59 -4.23 15.50 -3.19
C ARG A 59 -3.27 14.31 -3.00
N ARG A 60 -2.33 14.40 -2.06
CA ARG A 60 -1.43 13.31 -1.67
C ARG A 60 -2.11 12.36 -0.69
N ARG A 61 -1.70 11.09 -0.67
CA ARG A 61 -2.15 10.12 0.35
C ARG A 61 -1.22 10.11 1.56
N CYS A 62 -1.74 9.68 2.69
CA CYS A 62 -0.96 9.46 3.89
C CYS A 62 0.03 8.29 3.72
N ALA A 63 1.30 8.47 4.10
CA ALA A 63 2.33 7.44 3.98
C ALA A 63 2.40 6.45 5.15
N ARG A 64 1.51 6.59 6.13
CA ARG A 64 1.45 5.70 7.30
C ARG A 64 0.76 4.39 6.95
N ARG A 65 1.00 3.35 7.75
CA ARG A 65 0.32 2.05 7.60
C ARG A 65 -1.20 2.24 7.68
N ALA A 66 -1.97 1.46 6.94
CA ALA A 66 -3.42 1.43 7.13
C ALA A 66 -3.77 1.14 8.60
N GLY A 67 -4.77 1.85 9.14
CA GLY A 67 -5.18 1.72 10.55
C GLY A 67 -4.18 2.26 11.58
N HIS A 68 -3.18 3.06 11.18
CA HIS A 68 -2.24 3.65 12.13
C HIS A 68 -2.94 4.52 13.19
N ARG A 69 -2.36 4.53 14.40
CA ARG A 69 -2.72 5.50 15.43
C ARG A 69 -1.95 6.81 15.21
N GLY A 70 -2.50 7.92 15.68
CA GLY A 70 -1.90 9.26 15.56
C GLY A 70 -2.24 10.00 14.26
N PRO A 71 -1.71 11.23 14.08
CA PRO A 71 -2.06 12.07 12.94
C PRO A 71 -1.57 11.49 11.61
N CYS A 72 -2.32 11.77 10.54
CA CYS A 72 -1.90 11.44 9.18
C CYS A 72 -0.73 12.34 8.77
N LEU A 73 0.20 11.77 8.00
CA LEU A 73 1.37 12.47 7.49
C LEU A 73 1.47 12.23 5.98
N PRO A 74 1.69 13.26 5.16
CA PRO A 74 1.88 13.07 3.72
C PRO A 74 3.12 12.20 3.48
N ALA A 75 3.16 11.49 2.35
CA ALA A 75 4.41 10.93 1.86
C ALA A 75 5.41 12.06 1.65
N SER A 76 6.52 12.03 2.38
CA SER A 76 7.69 12.84 2.04
C SER A 76 8.21 12.35 0.68
N ASP A 77 8.46 13.25 -0.25
CA ASP A 77 9.23 12.89 -1.44
C ASP A 77 10.61 12.38 -0.99
N PRO A 78 11.12 11.29 -1.60
CA PRO A 78 12.49 10.84 -1.38
C PRO A 78 13.52 11.87 -1.86
#